data_AF-A0A7S4ISM3-F1
#
_entry.id   AF-A0A7S4ISM3-F1
#
_cell.length_a   1.000
_cell.length_b   1.000
_cell.length_c   1.000
_cell.angle_alpha   90.00
_cell.angle_beta   90.00
_cell.angle_gamma   90.00
#
_symmetry.space_group_name_H-M   'P 1'
#
loop_
_entity.id
_entity.type
_entity.pdbx_description
1 polymer ?
#
loop_
_entity_poly.entity_id
_entity_poly.type
_entity_poly.pdbx_seq_one_letter_code
_entity_poly.pdbx_strand_id
1 'polypeptide(L)'
;LCHMSRFLSRRVWMELIPFCSGKQFDPSFGGCSVEEFNKKANEMFQQNTELCDGYAPFCKHFFVENFTTAQVGSVAITPQTEPLIKTAYVSRTEKELAVLERFIPRESFTPPVAKYLDIILYSRDQVKQECDEMGDEFTLSDDAEWGI
;
A
#
# COMPACT_ATOMS: atom_id res chain seq x y z
N LEU A 1 -24.48 -17.38 38.65
CA LEU A 1 -24.81 -16.76 37.34
C LEU A 1 -23.53 -16.17 36.77
N CYS A 2 -22.78 -16.99 36.05
CA CYS A 2 -21.50 -16.62 35.45
C CYS A 2 -21.79 -15.73 34.23
N HIS A 3 -21.46 -14.44 34.32
CA HIS A 3 -21.43 -13.56 33.16
C HIS A 3 -20.22 -13.96 32.31
N MET A 4 -20.44 -14.87 31.36
CA MET A 4 -19.52 -15.06 30.24
C MET A 4 -19.57 -13.79 29.40
N SER A 5 -18.70 -12.83 29.73
CA SER A 5 -18.36 -11.74 28.82
C SER A 5 -17.81 -12.39 27.55
N ARG A 6 -18.60 -12.34 26.48
CA ARG A 6 -18.15 -12.69 25.14
C ARG A 6 -17.10 -11.66 24.75
N PHE A 7 -15.83 -11.95 25.04
CA PHE A 7 -14.73 -11.43 24.26
C PHE A 7 -14.86 -12.04 22.86
N LEU A 8 -15.78 -11.48 22.07
CA LEU A 8 -15.66 -11.56 20.62
C LEU A 8 -14.40 -10.77 20.31
N SER A 9 -13.27 -11.48 20.16
CA SER A 9 -12.10 -10.95 19.49
C SER A 9 -12.62 -10.37 18.17
N ARG A 10 -12.79 -9.05 18.10
CA ARG A 10 -13.10 -8.39 16.83
C ARG A 10 -11.95 -8.77 15.91
N ARG A 11 -12.23 -9.58 14.89
CA ARG A 11 -11.26 -9.78 13.82
C ARG A 11 -11.18 -8.43 13.14
N VAL A 12 -10.09 -7.73 13.37
CA VAL A 12 -9.79 -6.50 12.66
C VAL A 12 -9.48 -6.91 11.23
N TRP A 13 -10.24 -6.39 10.27
CA TRP A 13 -10.01 -6.64 8.84
C TRP A 13 -9.45 -5.39 8.17
N MET A 14 -8.71 -5.65 7.09
CA MET A 14 -8.21 -4.63 6.17
C MET A 14 -8.93 -4.82 4.84
N GLU A 15 -9.20 -3.72 4.14
CA GLU A 15 -9.79 -3.76 2.81
C GLU A 15 -9.02 -2.85 1.87
N LEU A 16 -8.74 -3.35 0.67
CA LEU A 16 -7.97 -2.61 -0.31
C LEU A 16 -8.85 -1.54 -0.98
N ILE A 17 -8.43 -0.29 -0.89
CA ILE A 17 -9.24 0.85 -1.36
C ILE A 17 -9.00 1.11 -2.87
N PRO A 18 -9.93 1.79 -3.57
CA PRO A 18 -9.82 2.06 -5.01
C PRO A 18 -8.53 2.77 -5.42
N PHE A 19 -8.00 3.63 -4.55
CA PHE A 19 -6.74 4.34 -4.78
C PHE A 19 -5.56 3.37 -4.94
N CYS A 20 -5.49 2.33 -4.10
CA CYS A 20 -4.45 1.30 -4.16
C CYS A 20 -4.66 0.37 -5.35
N SER A 21 -5.88 -0.16 -5.52
CA SER A 21 -6.19 -1.17 -6.56
C SER A 21 -5.99 -0.65 -7.98
N GLY A 22 -6.33 0.62 -8.25
CA GLY A 22 -6.25 1.18 -9.60
C GLY A 22 -4.84 1.56 -10.08
N LYS A 23 -3.89 1.78 -9.16
CA LYS A 23 -2.55 2.29 -9.50
C LYS A 23 -1.43 1.26 -9.33
N GLN A 24 -1.51 0.43 -8.30
CA GLN A 24 -0.40 -0.44 -7.90
C GLN A 24 -0.53 -1.87 -8.45
N PHE A 25 -1.71 -2.26 -8.92
CA PHE A 25 -2.01 -3.58 -9.47
C PHE A 25 -2.17 -3.56 -10.99
N ASP A 26 -1.66 -2.53 -11.66
CA ASP A 26 -1.58 -2.52 -13.12
C ASP A 26 -0.74 -3.74 -13.59
N PRO A 27 -1.20 -4.50 -14.61
CA PRO A 27 -0.48 -5.68 -15.10
C PRO A 27 0.98 -5.43 -15.50
N SER A 28 1.32 -4.20 -15.88
CA SER A 28 2.70 -3.78 -16.20
C SER A 28 3.63 -3.78 -14.98
N PHE A 29 3.08 -3.72 -13.77
CA PHE A 29 3.82 -3.72 -12.49
C PHE A 29 4.04 -5.11 -11.88
N GLY A 30 3.53 -6.18 -12.49
CA GLY A 30 3.91 -7.56 -12.17
C GLY A 30 3.71 -7.92 -10.69
N GLY A 31 2.46 -8.02 -10.26
CA GLY A 31 2.06 -8.44 -8.92
C GLY A 31 0.81 -9.33 -8.98
N CYS A 32 0.53 -10.06 -7.89
CA CYS A 32 -0.67 -10.89 -7.73
C CYS A 32 -1.95 -10.07 -7.95
N SER A 33 -3.10 -10.72 -8.14
CA SER A 33 -4.36 -9.99 -8.30
C SER A 33 -4.72 -9.19 -7.03
N VAL A 34 -5.57 -8.17 -7.18
CA VAL A 34 -6.12 -7.41 -6.03
C VAL A 34 -6.77 -8.34 -5.01
N GLU A 35 -7.55 -9.31 -5.48
CA GLU A 35 -8.24 -10.28 -4.62
C GLU A 35 -7.26 -11.19 -3.88
N GLU A 36 -6.23 -11.69 -4.57
CA GLU A 36 -5.18 -12.53 -3.99
C GLU A 36 -4.38 -11.75 -2.94
N PHE A 37 -4.04 -10.50 -3.24
CA PHE A 37 -3.33 -9.62 -2.32
C PHE A 37 -4.15 -9.37 -1.06
N ASN A 38 -5.40 -8.92 -1.22
CA ASN A 38 -6.25 -8.57 -0.09
C ASN A 38 -6.49 -9.78 0.82
N LYS A 39 -6.73 -10.96 0.23
CA LYS A 39 -6.84 -12.21 0.97
C LYS A 39 -5.56 -12.52 1.74
N LYS A 40 -4.40 -12.48 1.07
CA LYS A 40 -3.14 -12.88 1.70
C LYS A 40 -2.67 -11.90 2.78
N ALA A 41 -2.83 -10.61 2.54
CA ALA A 41 -2.56 -9.56 3.53
C ALA A 41 -3.41 -9.77 4.78
N ASN A 42 -4.71 -10.03 4.65
CA ASN A 42 -5.60 -10.31 5.78
C ASN A 42 -5.24 -11.61 6.51
N GLU A 43 -4.86 -12.69 5.79
CA GLU A 43 -4.37 -13.92 6.43
C GLU A 43 -3.15 -13.66 7.32
N MET A 44 -2.19 -12.84 6.86
CA MET A 44 -0.99 -12.50 7.63
C MET A 44 -1.32 -11.55 8.79
N PHE A 45 -2.21 -10.59 8.57
CA PHE A 45 -2.64 -9.65 9.61
C PHE A 45 -3.38 -10.36 10.76
N GLN A 46 -4.18 -11.38 10.46
CA GLN A 46 -4.80 -12.21 11.49
C GLN A 46 -3.80 -13.04 12.31
N GLN A 47 -2.60 -13.28 11.78
CA GLN A 47 -1.53 -13.98 12.50
C GLN A 47 -0.67 -13.02 13.35
N ASN A 48 -0.49 -11.79 12.89
CA ASN A 48 0.22 -10.73 13.61
C ASN A 48 -0.41 -9.37 13.32
N THR A 49 -1.00 -8.75 14.34
CA THR A 49 -1.62 -7.42 14.25
C THR A 49 -0.71 -6.31 14.76
N GLU A 50 0.60 -6.54 14.83
CA GLU A 50 1.56 -5.51 15.22
C GLU A 50 1.60 -4.41 14.15
N LEU A 51 1.21 -3.21 14.56
CA LEU A 51 1.18 -2.02 13.72
C LEU A 51 2.22 -1.02 14.20
N CYS A 52 2.96 -0.46 13.26
CA CYS A 52 3.82 0.69 13.53
C CYS A 52 3.04 1.99 13.27
N ASP A 53 3.32 3.03 14.06
CA ASP A 53 2.77 4.35 13.83
C ASP A 53 3.33 4.94 12.54
N GLY A 54 2.44 5.43 11.69
CA GLY A 54 2.80 6.21 10.50
C GLY A 54 2.98 7.68 10.81
N TYR A 55 2.91 8.51 9.78
CA TYR A 55 3.15 9.96 9.89
C TYR A 55 2.04 10.73 10.63
N ALA A 56 0.87 10.10 10.84
CA ALA A 56 -0.29 10.70 11.49
C ALA A 56 -1.06 9.65 12.31
N PRO A 57 -1.91 10.03 13.28
CA PRO A 57 -2.65 9.08 14.12
C PRO A 57 -3.53 8.09 13.35
N PHE A 58 -4.06 8.51 12.19
CA PHE A 58 -4.89 7.69 11.31
C PHE A 58 -4.09 6.77 10.38
N CYS A 59 -2.77 6.89 10.35
CA CYS A 59 -1.87 6.17 9.45
C CYS A 59 -1.07 5.14 10.24
N LYS A 60 -1.15 3.87 9.84
CA LYS A 60 -0.37 2.76 10.40
C LYS A 60 0.39 2.03 9.30
N HIS A 61 1.43 1.31 9.70
CA HIS A 61 2.21 0.46 8.81
C HIS A 61 2.17 -0.98 9.31
N PHE A 62 1.93 -1.90 8.38
CA PHE A 62 1.98 -3.34 8.61
C PHE A 62 3.06 -3.95 7.72
N PHE A 63 4.17 -4.36 8.33
CA PHE A 63 5.31 -4.94 7.62
C PHE A 63 5.21 -6.46 7.56
N VAL A 64 5.28 -7.01 6.35
CA VAL A 64 5.21 -8.46 6.11
C VAL A 64 6.28 -8.91 5.13
N GLU A 65 6.65 -10.20 5.17
CA GLU A 65 7.46 -10.79 4.11
C GLU A 65 6.74 -10.67 2.76
N ASN A 66 7.49 -10.36 1.70
CA ASN A 66 6.92 -10.19 0.39
C ASN A 66 6.43 -11.53 -0.17
N PHE A 67 5.11 -11.69 -0.20
CA PHE A 67 4.41 -12.85 -0.76
C PHE A 67 4.08 -12.67 -2.26
N THR A 68 4.62 -11.63 -2.89
CA THR A 68 4.40 -11.28 -4.30
C THR A 68 5.73 -11.27 -5.07
N THR A 69 5.68 -10.90 -6.35
CA THR A 69 6.86 -10.62 -7.18
C THR A 69 7.28 -9.15 -7.19
N ALA A 70 6.69 -8.31 -6.32
CA ALA A 70 6.97 -6.88 -6.27
C ALA A 70 8.48 -6.62 -6.11
N GLN A 71 9.01 -5.77 -6.98
CA GLN A 71 10.39 -5.33 -6.96
C GLN A 71 10.55 -4.09 -6.08
N VAL A 72 11.77 -3.82 -5.61
CA VAL A 72 12.06 -2.58 -4.88
C VAL A 72 11.80 -1.34 -5.76
N GLY A 73 11.09 -0.35 -5.22
CA GLY A 73 10.78 0.90 -5.92
C GLY A 73 11.92 1.91 -5.98
N SER A 74 12.99 1.69 -5.20
CA SER A 74 14.19 2.51 -5.22
C SER A 74 15.43 1.66 -4.98
N VAL A 75 16.57 2.11 -5.49
CA VAL A 75 17.87 1.46 -5.32
C VAL A 75 18.93 2.47 -4.92
N ALA A 76 19.98 1.98 -4.25
CA ALA A 76 21.11 2.81 -3.89
C ALA A 76 21.81 3.38 -5.14
N ILE A 77 22.27 4.62 -5.04
CA ILE A 77 23.15 5.23 -6.05
C ILE A 77 24.55 4.68 -5.81
N THR A 78 25.05 3.94 -6.79
CA THR A 78 26.39 3.33 -6.82
C THR A 78 27.06 3.70 -8.14
N PRO A 79 28.38 3.47 -8.30
CA PRO A 79 29.05 3.70 -9.59
C PRO A 79 28.42 2.95 -10.78
N GLN A 80 27.64 1.89 -10.53
CA GLN A 80 26.92 1.13 -11.55
C GLN A 80 25.55 1.74 -11.87
N THR A 81 24.82 2.26 -10.88
CA THR A 81 23.46 2.79 -11.07
C THR A 81 23.45 4.28 -11.41
N GLU A 82 24.43 5.04 -10.94
CA GLU A 82 24.55 6.49 -11.17
C GLU A 82 24.53 6.87 -12.66
N PRO A 83 25.27 6.22 -13.57
CA PRO A 83 25.24 6.55 -14.99
C PRO A 83 23.89 6.29 -15.67
N LEU A 84 23.00 5.51 -15.04
CA LEU A 84 21.69 5.15 -15.57
C LEU A 84 20.60 6.17 -15.20
N ILE A 85 20.89 7.09 -14.27
CA ILE A 85 19.92 8.07 -13.78
C ILE A 85 19.56 9.04 -14.90
N LYS A 86 18.26 9.23 -15.09
CA LYS A 86 17.65 10.27 -15.92
C LYS A 86 16.96 11.29 -15.03
N THR A 87 16.77 12.49 -15.57
CA THR A 87 16.03 13.57 -14.91
C THR A 87 15.01 14.13 -15.88
N ALA A 88 13.79 14.39 -15.41
CA ALA A 88 12.74 15.02 -16.19
C ALA A 88 11.80 15.83 -15.29
N TYR A 89 11.07 16.76 -15.87
CA TYR A 89 9.91 17.36 -15.21
C TYR A 89 8.71 16.44 -15.40
N VAL A 90 8.17 15.88 -14.31
CA VAL A 90 7.09 14.90 -14.33
C VAL A 90 5.93 15.42 -13.48
N SER A 91 4.70 15.29 -14.01
CA SER A 91 3.47 15.54 -13.26
C SER A 91 2.87 14.21 -12.80
N ARG A 92 2.41 14.12 -11.54
CA ARG A 92 1.75 12.90 -11.03
C ARG A 92 0.32 12.74 -11.55
N THR A 93 -0.33 13.86 -11.86
CA THR A 93 -1.66 13.92 -12.51
C THR A 93 -1.69 15.07 -13.51
N GLU A 94 -2.65 15.05 -14.45
CA GLU A 94 -2.83 16.14 -15.43
C GLU A 94 -3.13 17.51 -14.79
N LYS A 95 -3.63 17.50 -13.54
CA LYS A 95 -4.00 18.71 -12.79
C LYS A 95 -2.83 19.29 -11.99
N GLU A 96 -1.70 18.58 -11.89
CA GLU A 96 -0.56 18.97 -11.08
C GLU A 96 0.59 19.55 -11.92
N LEU A 97 1.27 20.56 -11.38
CA LEU A 97 2.47 21.12 -12.01
C LEU A 97 3.59 20.10 -12.02
N ALA A 98 4.31 20.04 -13.15
CA ALA A 98 5.44 19.13 -13.29
C ALA A 98 6.58 19.55 -12.36
N VAL A 99 7.16 18.57 -11.66
CA VAL A 99 8.29 18.76 -10.75
C VAL A 99 9.52 18.01 -11.26
N LEU A 100 10.71 18.51 -10.93
CA LEU A 100 11.95 17.84 -11.34
C LEU A 100 12.11 16.53 -10.57
N GLU A 101 12.11 15.42 -11.29
CA GLU A 101 12.33 14.08 -10.76
C GLU A 101 13.63 13.48 -11.32
N ARG A 102 14.17 12.51 -10.58
CA ARG A 102 15.26 11.65 -11.04
C ARG A 102 14.87 10.18 -10.89
N PHE A 103 15.18 9.37 -11.90
CA PHE A 103 14.78 7.97 -11.93
C PHE A 103 15.73 7.16 -12.80
N ILE A 104 15.76 5.84 -12.58
CA ILE A 104 16.42 4.90 -13.49
C ILE A 104 15.31 4.28 -14.36
N PRO A 105 15.37 4.39 -15.70
CA PRO A 105 14.37 3.78 -16.58
C PRO A 105 14.33 2.26 -16.42
N ARG A 106 13.12 1.67 -16.46
CA ARG A 106 12.88 0.23 -16.22
C ARG A 106 13.62 -0.67 -17.19
N GLU A 107 13.79 -0.21 -18.43
CA GLU A 107 14.54 -0.89 -19.49
C GLU A 107 16.06 -0.87 -19.27
N SER A 108 16.56 0.04 -18.43
CA SER A 108 17.99 0.21 -18.16
C SER A 108 18.48 -0.57 -16.94
N PHE A 109 17.57 -1.05 -16.09
CA PHE A 109 17.92 -1.71 -14.83
C PHE A 109 16.80 -2.62 -14.33
N THR A 110 17.14 -3.84 -13.92
CA THR A 110 16.20 -4.78 -13.29
C THR A 110 16.38 -4.77 -11.77
N PRO A 111 15.43 -4.22 -10.99
CA PRO A 111 15.56 -4.20 -9.54
C PRO A 111 15.33 -5.60 -8.94
N PRO A 112 15.93 -5.90 -7.77
CA PRO A 112 15.65 -7.14 -7.07
C PRO A 112 14.21 -7.18 -6.56
N VAL A 113 13.68 -8.39 -6.38
CA VAL A 113 12.42 -8.62 -5.65
C VAL A 113 12.58 -8.11 -4.22
N ALA A 114 11.61 -7.34 -3.73
CA ALA A 114 11.63 -6.82 -2.37
C ALA A 114 11.53 -7.95 -1.34
N LYS A 115 12.23 -7.85 -0.22
CA LYS A 115 12.15 -8.85 0.86
C LYS A 115 10.87 -8.69 1.69
N TYR A 116 10.41 -7.47 1.85
CA TYR A 116 9.24 -7.12 2.66
C TYR A 116 8.31 -6.21 1.87
N LEU A 117 7.04 -6.20 2.28
CA LEU A 117 6.04 -5.23 1.88
C LEU A 117 5.73 -4.35 3.09
N ASP A 118 5.70 -3.04 2.84
CA ASP A 118 5.16 -2.05 3.77
C ASP A 118 3.72 -1.77 3.35
N ILE A 119 2.76 -2.31 4.10
CA ILE A 119 1.33 -2.11 3.85
C ILE A 119 0.90 -0.90 4.69
N ILE A 120 0.64 0.21 4.01
CA ILE A 120 0.16 1.45 4.63
C ILE A 120 -1.34 1.29 4.87
N LEU A 121 -1.79 1.65 6.07
CA LEU A 121 -3.16 1.49 6.52
C LEU A 121 -3.72 2.83 6.96
N TYR A 122 -4.86 3.21 6.39
CA TYR A 122 -5.61 4.39 6.80
C TYR A 122 -6.84 3.98 7.59
N SER A 123 -7.14 4.69 8.68
CA SER A 123 -8.35 4.46 9.46
C SER A 123 -9.59 4.64 8.58
N ARG A 124 -10.68 3.93 8.89
CA ARG A 124 -11.98 4.09 8.23
C ARG A 124 -12.42 5.54 8.08
N ASP A 125 -12.29 6.35 9.13
CA ASP A 125 -12.72 7.75 9.12
C ASP A 125 -11.91 8.58 8.12
N GLN A 126 -10.60 8.33 8.02
CA GLN A 126 -9.73 8.98 7.04
C GLN A 126 -10.08 8.56 5.61
N VAL A 127 -10.29 7.26 5.37
CA VAL A 127 -10.69 6.76 4.04
C VAL A 127 -11.99 7.42 3.59
N LYS A 128 -12.98 7.52 4.49
CA LYS A 128 -14.23 8.20 4.19
C LYS A 128 -14.00 9.68 3.85
N GLN A 129 -13.19 10.38 4.63
CA GLN A 129 -12.90 11.80 4.38
C GLN A 129 -12.26 12.00 2.99
N GLU A 130 -11.29 11.17 2.62
CA GLU A 130 -10.64 11.27 1.30
C GLU A 130 -11.60 10.97 0.15
N CYS A 131 -12.48 9.96 0.31
CA CYS A 131 -13.53 9.68 -0.67
C CYS A 131 -14.51 10.85 -0.82
N ASP A 132 -14.96 11.45 0.30
CA ASP A 132 -15.85 12.62 0.30
C ASP A 132 -15.19 13.82 -0.41
N GLU A 133 -13.89 14.05 -0.19
CA GLU A 133 -13.12 15.14 -0.83
C GLU A 133 -12.89 14.89 -2.33
N MET A 134 -12.71 13.64 -2.75
CA MET A 134 -12.54 13.26 -4.15
C MET A 134 -13.86 13.10 -4.91
N GLY A 135 -15.00 13.00 -4.20
CA GLY A 135 -16.31 12.74 -4.77
C GLY A 135 -16.54 11.28 -5.15
N ASP A 136 -15.84 10.35 -4.50
CA ASP A 136 -15.96 8.91 -4.70
C ASP A 136 -17.01 8.30 -3.75
N GLU A 137 -17.88 7.42 -4.24
CA GLU A 137 -18.92 6.75 -3.42
C GLU A 137 -18.39 5.51 -2.66
N PHE A 138 -17.07 5.40 -2.44
CA PHE A 138 -16.48 4.23 -1.81
C PHE A 138 -16.58 4.28 -0.28
N THR A 139 -16.94 3.14 0.32
CA THR A 139 -16.93 2.95 1.77
C THR A 139 -16.42 1.55 2.10
N LEU A 140 -15.56 1.44 3.11
CA LEU A 140 -15.12 0.15 3.64
C LEU A 140 -16.30 -0.68 4.15
N SER A 141 -16.23 -2.00 4.00
CA SER A 141 -17.16 -2.96 4.60
C SER A 141 -17.24 -2.80 6.11
N ASP A 142 -18.37 -3.11 6.76
CA ASP A 142 -18.59 -2.86 8.20
C ASP A 142 -17.57 -3.54 9.13
N ASP A 143 -16.89 -4.58 8.66
CA ASP A 143 -15.89 -5.35 9.39
C ASP A 143 -14.45 -4.87 9.19
N ALA A 144 -14.18 -4.02 8.19
CA ALA A 144 -12.84 -3.48 7.91
C ALA A 144 -12.51 -2.23 8.75
N GLU A 145 -11.54 -2.30 9.66
CA GLU A 145 -11.15 -1.10 10.45
C GLU A 145 -10.15 -0.22 9.69
N TRP A 146 -9.44 -0.81 8.72
CA TRP A 146 -8.37 -0.18 7.97
C TRP A 146 -8.58 -0.32 6.46
N GLY A 147 -8.30 0.76 5.73
CA GLY A 147 -8.11 0.74 4.28
C GLY A 147 -6.64 0.59 3.92
N ILE A 148 -6.33 -0.31 2.98
CA ILE A 148 -5.00 -0.45 2.34
C ILE A 148 -4.97 0.43 1.09
#